data_AF-A0A939HGQ7-F1
#
_entry.id   AF-A0A939HGQ7-F1
#
_cell.length_a   1.000
_cell.length_b   1.000
_cell.length_c   1.000
_cell.angle_alpha   90.00
_cell.angle_beta   90.00
_cell.angle_gamma   90.00
#
_symmetry.space_group_name_H-M   'P 1'
#
loop_
_entity.id
_entity.type
_entity.pdbx_description
1 polymer ?
#
loop_
_entity_poly.entity_id
_entity_poly.type
_entity_poly.pdbx_seq_one_letter_code
_entity_poly.pdbx_strand_id
1 'polypeptide(L)' 'MYGWIFRHLPGPLWVRILTSLVLVAGALVLMVQFLFPWFSQFTTLTDSTIGSAQQP' A
#
# COMPACT_ATOMS: atom_id res chain seq x y z
N MET A 1 -17.57 -2.70 30.85
CA MET A 1 -17.03 -3.88 30.13
C MET A 1 -16.96 -3.75 28.59
N TYR A 2 -16.69 -2.55 28.05
CA TYR A 2 -16.07 -2.38 26.70
C TYR A 2 -14.89 -1.37 26.74
N GLY A 3 -14.60 -0.83 27.92
CA GLY A 3 -13.65 0.27 28.10
C GLY A 3 -12.17 -0.13 28.10
N TRP A 4 -11.84 -1.42 28.02
CA TRP A 4 -10.44 -1.86 28.04
C TRP A 4 -9.74 -1.60 26.69
N ILE A 5 -10.49 -1.76 25.57
CA ILE A 5 -9.98 -1.54 24.21
C ILE A 5 -9.78 -0.05 23.87
N PHE A 6 -10.51 0.85 24.53
CA PHE A 6 -10.34 2.31 24.41
C PHE A 6 -9.19 2.86 25.26
N ARG A 7 -8.55 2.01 26.08
CA ARG A 7 -7.55 2.43 27.06
C ARG A 7 -6.10 2.10 26.65
N HIS A 8 -5.91 1.28 25.62
CA HIS A 8 -4.58 0.88 25.10
C HIS A 8 -4.06 1.75 23.97
N LEU A 9 -4.89 2.64 23.41
CA LEU A 9 -4.49 3.53 22.34
C LEU A 9 -4.35 4.95 22.92
N PRO A 10 -3.12 5.50 23.04
CA PRO A 10 -2.92 6.84 23.58
C PRO A 10 -3.49 7.86 22.60
N GLY A 11 -4.58 8.51 22.99
CA GLY A 11 -5.16 9.65 22.28
C GLY A 11 -6.65 9.54 21.98
N PRO A 12 -7.32 10.68 21.73
CA PRO A 12 -8.74 10.74 21.40
C PRO A 12 -9.06 9.90 20.15
N LEU A 13 -10.33 9.52 19.98
CA LEU A 13 -10.82 8.67 18.88
C LEU A 13 -10.26 9.09 17.50
N TRP A 14 -10.13 10.41 17.26
CA TRP A 14 -9.54 10.99 16.06
C TRP A 14 -8.07 10.59 15.82
N VAL A 15 -7.24 10.51 16.85
CA VAL A 15 -5.83 10.09 16.73
C VAL A 15 -5.76 8.63 16.30
N ARG A 16 -6.65 7.77 16.81
CA ARG A 16 -6.72 6.36 16.41
C ARG A 16 -7.09 6.20 14.94
N ILE A 17 -8.08 6.98 14.48
CA ILE A 17 -8.47 7.02 13.07
C ILE A 17 -7.30 7.49 12.21
N LEU A 18 -6.65 8.59 12.60
CA LEU A 18 -5.52 9.16 11.85
C LEU A 18 -4.36 8.16 11.74
N THR A 19 -3.97 7.53 12.84
CA THR A 19 -2.89 6.53 12.85
C THR A 19 -3.25 5.31 12.00
N SER A 20 -4.49 4.83 12.07
CA SER A 20 -4.97 3.74 11.21
C SER A 20 -4.93 4.14 9.73
N LEU A 21 -5.35 5.36 9.40
CA LEU A 21 -5.34 5.88 8.04
C LEU A 21 -3.91 5.98 7.50
N VAL A 22 -2.97 6.47 8.33
CA VAL A 22 -1.55 6.58 7.97
C VAL A 22 -0.93 5.20 7.76
N LEU A 23 -1.26 4.20 8.58
CA LEU A 23 -0.79 2.83 8.37
C LEU A 23 -1.29 2.25 7.04
N VAL A 24 -2.57 2.45 6.73
CA VAL A 24 -3.15 1.99 5.46
C VAL A 24 -2.51 2.72 4.27
N ALA A 25 -2.38 4.05 4.36
CA ALA A 25 -1.71 4.84 3.32
C ALA A 25 -0.25 4.41 3.14
N GLY A 26 0.48 4.16 4.23
CA GLY A 26 1.84 3.64 4.20
C GLY A 26 1.91 2.26 3.53
N ALA A 27 0.98 1.36 3.82
CA ALA A 27 0.91 0.04 3.18
C ALA A 27 0.61 0.16 1.67
N LEU A 28 -0.29 1.05 1.27
CA LEU A 28 -0.59 1.31 -0.15
C LEU A 28 0.64 1.86 -0.88
N VAL A 29 1.35 2.83 -0.26
CA VAL A 29 2.59 3.38 -0.82
C VAL A 29 3.66 2.29 -0.93
N LEU A 30 3.82 1.45 0.09
CA LEU A 30 4.74 0.31 0.06
C LEU A 30 4.39 -0.66 -1.06
N MET A 31 3.11 -0.98 -1.25
CA MET A 31 2.69 -1.84 -2.36
C MET A 31 2.99 -1.20 -3.71
N VAL A 32 2.65 0.08 -3.92
CA VAL A 32 2.91 0.74 -5.20
C VAL A 32 4.41 0.87 -5.47
N GLN A 33 5.23 1.20 -4.47
CA GLN A 33 6.65 1.44 -4.69
C GLN A 33 7.50 0.17 -4.66
N PHE A 34 7.06 -0.89 -3.97
CA PHE A 34 7.84 -2.12 -3.80
C PHE A 34 7.18 -3.34 -4.44
N LEU A 35 5.88 -3.54 -4.22
CA LEU A 35 5.18 -4.70 -4.77
C LEU A 35 5.03 -4.59 -6.28
N PHE A 36 4.69 -3.42 -6.84
CA PHE A 36 4.54 -3.29 -8.29
C PHE A 36 5.86 -3.56 -9.05
N PRO A 37 7.01 -2.99 -8.67
CA PRO A 37 8.29 -3.35 -9.30
C PRO A 37 8.68 -4.81 -9.12
N TRP A 38 8.33 -5.43 -7.98
CA TRP A 38 8.54 -6.86 -7.78
C TRP A 38 7.62 -7.70 -8.68
N PHE A 39 6.36 -7.30 -8.81
CA PHE A 39 5.36 -8.00 -9.62
C PHE A 39 5.58 -7.85 -11.12
N SER A 40 6.13 -6.71 -11.57
CA SER A 40 6.47 -6.48 -12.98
C SER A 40 7.50 -7.48 -13.50
N GLN A 41 8.27 -8.15 -12.63
CA GLN A 41 9.17 -9.24 -13.04
C GLN A 41 8.41 -10.51 -13.45
N PHE A 42 7.19 -10.69 -12.96
CA PHE A 42 6.37 -11.88 -13.21
C PHE A 42 5.26 -11.63 -14.23
N THR A 43 4.99 -10.37 -14.59
CA THR A 43 3.91 -10.02 -15.52
C THR A 43 4.36 -8.99 -16.54
N THR A 44 4.05 -9.23 -17.81
CA THR A 44 4.29 -8.28 -18.91
C THR A 44 3.18 -7.23 -19.05
N LEU A 45 2.23 -7.16 -18.09
CA LEU A 45 1.10 -6.23 -18.11
C LEU A 45 1.51 -4.75 -18.11
N THR A 46 2.74 -4.48 -17.69
CA THR A 46 3.32 -3.13 -17.58
C THR A 46 4.34 -2.81 -18.68
N ASP A 47 4.59 -3.75 -19.60
CA ASP A 47 5.51 -3.53 -20.72
C ASP A 47 4.88 -2.68 -21.82
N SER A 48 5.70 -1.79 -22.42
CA SER A 48 5.26 -0.93 -23.52
C SER A 48 5.13 -1.75 -24.82
N THR A 49 3.93 -1.77 -25.41
CA THR A 49 3.65 -2.47 -26.67
C THR A 49 4.19 -1.73 -27.91
N ILE A 50 4.48 -0.43 -27.79
CA ILE A 50 5.07 0.35 -28.88
C ILE A 50 6.60 0.34 -28.70
N GLY A 51 7.29 -0.48 -29.50
CA GLY A 51 8.75 -0.66 -29.48
C GLY A 51 9.23 -2.10 -29.26
N SER A 52 8.38 -3.00 -28.74
CA SER A 52 8.69 -4.43 -28.56
C SER A 52 8.47 -5.28 -29.82
N ALA A 53 7.78 -4.74 -30.83
CA ALA A 53 7.45 -5.43 -32.08
C ALA A 53 8.49 -5.22 -33.22
N GLN A 54 9.67 -4.67 -32.93
CA GLN A 54 10.73 -4.47 -33.92
C GLN A 54 12.01 -5.22 -33.51
N GLN A 55 11.92 -6.53 -33.39
CA GLN A 55 13.05 -7.41 -33.70
C GLN A 55 12.91 -7.78 -35.19
N PRO A 56 13.89 -7.47 -36.06
CA PRO A 56 13.98 -8.14 -37.36
C PRO A 56 14.20 -9.65 -37.19
#